data_AF-A0A9W3DK70-F1
#
_entry.id   AF-A0A9W3DK70-F1
#
_cell.length_a   1.000
_cell.length_b   1.000
_cell.length_c   1.000
_cell.angle_alpha   90.00
_cell.angle_beta   90.00
_cell.angle_gamma   90.00
#
_symmetry.space_group_name_H-M   'P 1'
#
loop_
_entity.id
_entity.type
_entity.pdbx_description
1 polymer ?
#
loop_
_entity_poly.entity_id
_entity_poly.type
_entity_poly.pdbx_seq_one_letter_code
_entity_poly.pdbx_strand_id
1 'polypeptide(L)'
;MGIKREATVEEALMRDKRRRSYRSRVLNEVETEMEAQKKKLRVDVEDVNIWRCGSGYKQKFSTHETWWPLRNTREMCSWSRSIWFPWATLKFAFVAWLSASNRLSTMDRIIQWDSGAVWEYLTKGILLCDYTNVWANILEIISDESMEKKKRFCLRYALQSALHVIWRERNKIKHEEKPMPVGAVMKMVEKGVRNKLSVMKSKRAKGWENGLQFWFSTRL
;
A
#
# COMPACT_ATOMS: atom_id res chain seq x y z
N MET A 1 -47.51 -4.73 -21.55
CA MET A 1 -46.84 -5.82 -22.31
C MET A 1 -47.36 -7.23 -22.00
N GLY A 2 -48.18 -7.46 -20.95
CA GLY A 2 -48.77 -8.79 -20.68
C GLY A 2 -47.71 -9.86 -20.35
N ILE A 3 -46.59 -9.45 -19.76
CA ILE A 3 -45.55 -10.33 -19.21
C ILE A 3 -45.81 -10.39 -17.71
N LYS A 4 -45.81 -11.60 -17.13
CA LYS A 4 -45.98 -11.75 -15.68
C LYS A 4 -44.73 -11.18 -14.99
N ARG A 5 -44.88 -10.60 -13.79
CA ARG A 5 -43.74 -10.04 -13.05
C ARG A 5 -42.65 -11.07 -12.74
N GLU A 6 -43.05 -12.33 -12.58
CA GLU A 6 -42.18 -13.46 -12.26
C GLU A 6 -41.74 -14.26 -13.49
N ALA A 7 -42.10 -13.81 -14.70
CA ALA A 7 -41.70 -14.50 -15.91
C ALA A 7 -40.18 -14.43 -16.09
N THR A 8 -39.56 -15.55 -16.46
CA THR A 8 -38.16 -15.58 -16.89
C THR A 8 -38.00 -14.86 -18.23
N VAL A 9 -36.77 -14.47 -18.54
CA VAL A 9 -36.45 -13.83 -19.82
C VAL A 9 -36.77 -14.78 -20.98
N GLU A 10 -36.50 -16.07 -20.83
CA GLU A 10 -36.87 -17.10 -21.79
C GLU A 10 -38.38 -17.15 -22.03
N GLU A 11 -39.19 -17.23 -20.96
CA GLU A 11 -40.65 -17.23 -21.07
C GLU A 11 -41.19 -15.94 -21.73
N ALA A 12 -40.52 -14.81 -21.51
CA ALA A 12 -40.90 -13.55 -22.12
C ALA A 12 -40.65 -13.54 -23.64
N LEU A 13 -39.56 -14.16 -24.10
CA LEU A 13 -39.14 -14.22 -25.50
C LEU A 13 -39.83 -15.33 -26.32
N MET A 14 -40.12 -16.47 -25.68
CA MET A 14 -40.70 -17.66 -26.33
C MET A 14 -42.22 -17.60 -26.49
N ARG A 15 -42.90 -16.66 -25.81
CA ARG A 15 -44.34 -16.48 -26.00
C ARG A 15 -44.63 -15.98 -27.42
N ASP A 16 -45.41 -16.75 -28.17
CA ASP A 16 -46.00 -16.28 -29.41
C ASP A 16 -47.06 -15.21 -29.12
N LYS A 17 -46.62 -13.96 -29.22
CA LYS A 17 -47.47 -12.77 -29.13
C LYS A 17 -47.49 -12.07 -30.48
N ARG A 18 -48.66 -11.60 -30.91
CA ARG A 18 -48.74 -10.62 -32.00
C ARG A 18 -48.09 -9.32 -31.54
N ARG A 19 -47.16 -8.80 -32.34
CA ARG A 19 -46.55 -7.48 -32.15
C ARG A 19 -47.64 -6.43 -31.95
N ARG A 20 -47.60 -5.72 -30.82
CA ARG A 20 -48.51 -4.61 -30.53
C ARG A 20 -47.74 -3.31 -30.61
N SER A 21 -48.29 -2.32 -31.33
CA SER A 21 -47.78 -0.96 -31.25
C SER A 21 -48.31 -0.31 -29.98
N TYR A 22 -47.42 0.10 -29.09
CA TYR A 22 -47.75 0.83 -27.88
C TYR A 22 -47.66 2.34 -28.15
N ARG A 23 -48.48 3.15 -27.46
CA ARG A 23 -48.34 4.61 -27.49
C ARG A 23 -47.04 5.10 -26.82
N SER A 24 -46.47 4.30 -25.92
CA SER A 24 -45.21 4.62 -25.23
C SER A 24 -44.00 4.20 -26.07
N ARG A 25 -43.07 5.14 -26.27
CA ARG A 25 -41.82 4.91 -27.02
C ARG A 25 -40.95 3.83 -26.38
N VAL A 26 -40.79 3.87 -25.05
CA VAL A 26 -39.98 2.92 -24.29
C VAL A 26 -40.49 1.49 -24.46
N LEU A 27 -41.82 1.29 -24.49
CA LEU A 27 -42.39 -0.04 -24.70
C LEU A 27 -42.15 -0.56 -26.13
N ASN A 28 -42.15 0.32 -27.12
CA ASN A 28 -41.81 -0.06 -28.50
C ASN A 28 -40.31 -0.39 -28.65
N GLU A 29 -39.43 0.37 -27.97
CA GLU A 29 -37.98 0.10 -27.92
C GLU A 29 -37.69 -1.27 -27.28
N VAL A 30 -38.33 -1.57 -26.16
CA VAL A 30 -38.21 -2.88 -25.50
C VAL A 30 -38.69 -4.02 -26.41
N GLU A 31 -39.82 -3.85 -27.13
CA GLU A 31 -40.31 -4.85 -28.07
C GLU A 31 -39.32 -5.08 -29.23
N THR A 32 -38.68 -4.01 -29.74
CA THR A 32 -37.65 -4.14 -30.78
C THR A 32 -36.39 -4.85 -30.28
N GLU A 33 -35.95 -4.58 -29.06
CA GLU A 33 -34.82 -5.27 -28.44
C GLU A 33 -35.14 -6.74 -28.17
N MET A 34 -36.35 -7.05 -27.67
CA MET A 34 -36.79 -8.44 -27.47
C MET A 34 -36.77 -9.24 -28.78
N GLU A 35 -37.27 -8.68 -29.89
CA GLU A 35 -37.20 -9.34 -31.20
C GLU A 35 -35.75 -9.49 -31.72
N ALA A 36 -34.88 -8.51 -31.45
CA ALA A 36 -33.47 -8.60 -31.79
C ALA A 36 -32.75 -9.71 -31.00
N GLN A 37 -33.10 -9.91 -29.72
CA GLN A 37 -32.57 -10.99 -28.90
C GLN A 37 -33.17 -12.35 -29.26
N LYS A 38 -34.46 -12.43 -29.58
CA LYS A 38 -35.11 -13.68 -30.06
C LYS A 38 -34.41 -14.25 -31.29
N LYS A 39 -33.98 -13.41 -32.22
CA LYS A 39 -33.20 -13.82 -33.41
C LYS A 39 -31.80 -14.36 -33.09
N LYS A 40 -31.21 -13.99 -31.94
CA LYS A 40 -29.88 -14.43 -31.50
C LYS A 40 -29.93 -15.68 -30.63
N LEU A 41 -31.12 -16.04 -30.14
CA LEU A 41 -31.33 -17.16 -29.23
C LEU A 41 -31.13 -18.49 -29.97
N ARG A 42 -30.30 -19.36 -29.38
CA ARG A 42 -30.12 -20.74 -29.84
C ARG A 42 -30.88 -21.65 -28.87
N VAL A 43 -32.04 -22.13 -29.29
CA VAL A 43 -32.95 -22.92 -28.43
C VAL A 43 -32.37 -24.31 -28.13
N ASP A 44 -31.55 -24.83 -29.02
CA ASP A 44 -31.00 -26.19 -28.92
C ASP A 44 -29.70 -26.29 -28.11
N VAL A 45 -29.27 -25.21 -27.46
CA VAL A 45 -28.01 -25.16 -26.68
C VAL A 45 -28.33 -24.79 -25.24
N GLU A 46 -27.95 -25.65 -24.30
CA GLU A 46 -28.09 -25.35 -22.87
C GLU A 46 -27.23 -24.14 -22.46
N ASP A 47 -27.75 -23.34 -21.53
CA ASP A 47 -27.05 -22.19 -20.99
C ASP A 47 -25.75 -22.61 -20.27
N VAL A 48 -24.63 -22.02 -20.67
CA VAL A 48 -23.32 -22.27 -20.05
C VAL A 48 -22.92 -21.07 -19.20
N ASN A 49 -22.72 -21.32 -17.91
CA ASN A 49 -22.17 -20.33 -16.99
C ASN A 49 -20.72 -19.98 -17.36
N ILE A 50 -20.45 -18.70 -17.61
CA ILE A 50 -19.11 -18.17 -17.90
C ILE A 50 -18.72 -17.10 -16.87
N TRP A 51 -17.46 -17.13 -16.45
CA TRP A 51 -16.87 -16.19 -15.52
C TRP A 51 -16.23 -15.03 -16.27
N ARG A 52 -16.53 -13.78 -15.86
CA ARG A 52 -15.88 -12.58 -16.39
C ARG A 52 -14.54 -12.36 -15.69
N CYS A 53 -13.45 -12.61 -16.40
CA CYS A 53 -12.10 -12.29 -15.98
C CYS A 53 -11.63 -10.97 -16.63
N GLY A 54 -10.59 -10.35 -16.07
CA GLY A 54 -10.01 -9.11 -16.63
C GLY A 54 -9.56 -9.22 -18.10
N SER A 55 -9.27 -10.44 -18.59
CA SER A 55 -8.87 -10.73 -19.96
C SER A 55 -9.99 -11.27 -20.87
N GLY A 56 -11.22 -11.43 -20.36
CA GLY A 56 -12.36 -11.96 -21.13
C GLY A 56 -13.23 -12.95 -20.35
N TYR A 57 -14.05 -13.73 -21.05
CA TYR A 57 -14.92 -14.73 -20.43
C TYR A 57 -14.31 -16.13 -20.46
N LYS A 58 -14.41 -16.88 -19.37
CA LYS A 58 -13.87 -18.24 -19.24
C LYS A 58 -14.86 -19.18 -18.56
N GLN A 59 -14.82 -20.46 -18.92
CA GLN A 59 -15.71 -21.48 -18.34
C GLN A 59 -15.27 -21.95 -16.95
N LYS A 60 -13.96 -21.84 -16.63
CA LYS A 60 -13.41 -22.25 -15.33
C LYS A 60 -13.24 -21.05 -14.40
N PHE A 61 -13.70 -21.21 -13.16
CA PHE A 61 -13.46 -20.25 -12.10
C PHE A 61 -11.98 -20.24 -11.68
N SER A 62 -11.40 -19.06 -11.56
CA SER A 62 -10.06 -18.86 -11.02
C SER A 62 -10.09 -17.78 -9.95
N THR A 63 -9.71 -18.14 -8.73
CA THR A 63 -9.62 -17.22 -7.60
C THR A 63 -8.64 -16.09 -7.88
N HIS A 64 -7.48 -16.41 -8.48
CA HIS A 64 -6.47 -15.42 -8.86
C HIS A 64 -7.00 -14.42 -9.88
N GLU A 65 -7.64 -14.88 -10.96
CA GLU A 65 -8.14 -13.98 -12.01
C GLU A 65 -9.37 -13.16 -11.56
N THR A 66 -10.19 -13.71 -10.69
CA THR A 66 -11.33 -13.00 -10.08
C THR A 66 -10.86 -11.96 -9.06
N TRP A 67 -9.70 -12.20 -8.44
CA TRP A 67 -9.14 -11.26 -7.45
C TRP A 67 -8.67 -9.94 -8.07
N TRP A 68 -8.16 -9.96 -9.31
CA TRP A 68 -7.65 -8.75 -9.99
C TRP A 68 -8.71 -7.68 -10.27
N PRO A 69 -9.94 -8.00 -10.74
CA PRO A 69 -11.03 -7.04 -10.87
C PRO A 69 -11.63 -6.60 -9.52
N LEU A 70 -11.64 -7.46 -8.50
CA LEU A 70 -12.18 -7.13 -7.17
C LEU A 70 -11.30 -6.15 -6.40
N ARG A 71 -9.98 -6.15 -6.66
CA ARG A 71 -9.09 -5.16 -6.06
C ARG A 71 -9.24 -3.82 -6.75
N ASN A 72 -9.46 -2.77 -5.96
CA ASN A 72 -9.12 -1.43 -6.38
C ASN A 72 -7.59 -1.36 -6.55
N THR A 73 -7.13 -1.20 -7.78
CA THR A 73 -5.72 -0.94 -8.09
C THR A 73 -5.37 0.43 -7.52
N ARG A 74 -4.97 0.47 -6.24
CA ARG A 74 -4.44 1.69 -5.64
C ARG A 74 -3.19 2.08 -6.40
N GLU A 75 -3.03 3.37 -6.66
CA GLU A 75 -1.82 3.92 -7.27
C GLU A 75 -0.59 3.42 -6.52
N MET A 76 0.45 3.03 -7.26
CA MET A 76 1.68 2.53 -6.66
C MET A 76 2.29 3.65 -5.81
N CYS A 77 2.32 3.47 -4.49
CA CYS A 77 2.95 4.43 -3.60
C CYS A 77 4.45 4.57 -3.95
N SER A 78 4.88 5.79 -4.30
CA SER A 78 6.28 6.11 -4.63
C SER A 78 7.24 5.71 -3.50
N TRP A 79 6.82 5.86 -2.25
CA TRP A 79 7.61 5.53 -1.06
C TRP A 79 7.72 4.03 -0.74
N SER A 80 7.00 3.14 -1.44
CA SER A 80 6.96 1.70 -1.11
C SER A 80 8.35 1.05 -1.16
N ARG A 81 9.14 1.35 -2.19
CA ARG A 81 10.54 0.89 -2.33
C ARG A 81 11.48 1.51 -1.31
N SER A 82 11.13 2.68 -0.79
CA SER A 82 11.88 3.39 0.25
C SER A 82 11.74 2.71 1.61
N ILE A 83 10.62 2.02 1.84
CA ILE A 83 10.37 1.26 3.06
C ILE A 83 10.82 -0.19 2.92
N TRP A 84 10.54 -0.82 1.78
CA TRP A 84 10.85 -2.22 1.56
C TRP A 84 12.15 -2.37 0.75
N PHE A 85 13.30 -2.26 1.43
CA PHE A 85 14.62 -2.41 0.80
C PHE A 85 15.42 -3.61 1.36
N PRO A 86 16.38 -4.15 0.57
CA PRO A 86 17.25 -5.22 1.03
C PRO A 86 18.01 -4.81 2.28
N TRP A 87 18.20 -5.74 3.21
CA TRP A 87 18.79 -5.50 4.52
C TRP A 87 17.93 -4.66 5.47
N ALA A 88 16.71 -4.25 5.15
CA ALA A 88 15.80 -3.69 6.15
C ALA A 88 15.45 -4.72 7.25
N THR A 89 15.19 -4.25 8.48
CA THR A 89 14.63 -5.10 9.53
C THR A 89 13.12 -5.12 9.34
N LEU A 90 12.52 -6.28 9.05
CA LEU A 90 11.09 -6.40 8.73
C LEU A 90 10.18 -5.74 9.77
N LYS A 91 10.46 -5.93 11.07
CA LYS A 91 9.71 -5.29 12.17
C LYS A 91 9.73 -3.75 12.07
N PHE A 92 10.86 -3.17 11.66
CA PHE A 92 11.01 -1.71 11.57
C PHE A 92 10.36 -1.18 10.29
N ALA A 93 10.54 -1.89 9.18
CA ALA A 93 9.89 -1.59 7.90
C ALA A 93 8.35 -1.63 8.02
N PHE A 94 7.81 -2.58 8.78
CA PHE A 94 6.37 -2.67 9.02
C PHE A 94 5.82 -1.46 9.79
N VAL A 95 6.49 -1.04 10.86
CA VAL A 95 6.10 0.17 11.61
C VAL A 95 6.23 1.42 10.74
N ALA A 96 7.28 1.52 9.94
CA ALA A 96 7.45 2.62 9.00
C ALA A 96 6.34 2.64 7.92
N TRP A 97 5.95 1.49 7.39
CA TRP A 97 4.82 1.36 6.47
C TRP A 97 3.49 1.84 7.09
N LEU A 98 3.23 1.46 8.35
CA LEU A 98 2.06 1.93 9.08
C LEU A 98 2.08 3.46 9.27
N SER A 99 3.26 4.02 9.56
CA SER A 99 3.42 5.48 9.69
C SER A 99 3.20 6.22 8.37
N ALA A 100 3.75 5.71 7.26
CA ALA A 100 3.58 6.29 5.92
C ALA A 100 2.14 6.19 5.41
N SER A 101 1.40 5.18 5.87
CA SER A 101 -0.01 5.00 5.54
C SER A 101 -0.95 5.85 6.41
N ASN A 102 -0.42 6.67 7.34
CA ASN A 102 -1.16 7.39 8.37
C ASN A 102 -2.13 6.49 9.17
N ARG A 103 -1.77 5.22 9.37
CA ARG A 103 -2.60 4.20 10.06
C ARG A 103 -2.24 4.05 11.53
N LEU A 104 -1.26 4.83 12.00
CA LEU A 104 -0.96 4.91 13.42
C LEU A 104 -1.91 5.92 14.04
N SER A 105 -3.03 5.43 14.59
CA SER A 105 -4.16 6.18 15.20
C SER A 105 -3.78 7.18 16.31
N THR A 106 -2.51 7.27 16.65
CA THR A 106 -2.04 7.89 17.87
C THR A 106 -1.04 9.00 17.64
N MET A 107 -0.49 9.23 16.42
CA MET A 107 0.50 10.27 16.15
C MET A 107 0.13 11.64 16.76
N ASP A 108 -1.15 12.01 16.74
CA ASP A 108 -1.68 13.27 17.27
C ASP A 108 -1.59 13.46 18.80
N ARG A 109 -1.42 12.39 19.59
CA ARG A 109 -1.42 12.47 21.07
C ARG A 109 -0.03 12.64 21.70
N ILE A 110 1.01 12.84 20.90
CA ILE A 110 2.37 13.11 21.41
C ILE A 110 2.77 14.53 21.04
N ILE A 111 2.17 15.44 21.77
CA ILE A 111 2.57 16.84 21.81
C ILE A 111 3.71 17.03 22.85
N GLN A 112 3.98 16.03 23.69
CA GLN A 112 4.95 16.10 24.80
C GLN A 112 6.34 15.49 24.54
N TRP A 113 6.53 14.68 23.49
CA TRP A 113 7.87 14.20 23.11
C TRP A 113 8.31 14.90 21.84
N ASP A 114 9.49 15.52 21.89
CA ASP A 114 10.13 16.14 20.75
C ASP A 114 10.68 15.07 19.78
N SER A 115 9.79 14.44 19.01
CA SER A 115 10.17 13.52 17.94
C SER A 115 11.00 14.22 16.86
N GLY A 116 10.89 15.55 16.77
CA GLY A 116 11.72 16.40 15.92
C GLY A 116 13.19 16.34 16.33
N ALA A 117 13.49 16.47 17.62
CA ALA A 117 14.85 16.38 18.14
C ALA A 117 15.52 15.02 17.86
N VAL A 118 14.78 13.91 17.97
CA VAL A 118 15.31 12.57 17.64
C VAL A 118 15.61 12.46 16.14
N TRP A 119 14.72 12.97 15.29
CA TRP A 119 14.95 12.99 13.84
C TRP A 119 16.13 13.88 13.47
N GLU A 120 16.17 15.10 14.01
CA GLU A 120 17.24 16.08 13.80
C GLU A 120 18.60 15.50 14.17
N TYR A 121 18.73 14.96 15.38
CA TYR A 121 19.98 14.35 15.85
C TYR A 121 20.47 13.23 14.92
N LEU A 122 19.55 12.44 14.36
CA LEU A 122 19.91 11.29 13.54
C LEU A 122 20.24 11.63 12.10
N THR A 123 19.59 12.64 11.52
CA THR A 123 19.61 12.86 10.06
C THR A 123 20.18 14.19 9.64
N LYS A 124 20.29 15.18 10.53
CA LYS A 124 20.87 16.49 10.20
C LYS A 124 22.30 16.39 9.67
N GLY A 125 23.14 15.55 10.26
CA GLY A 125 24.51 15.31 9.75
C GLY A 125 24.57 14.49 8.45
N ILE A 126 23.48 13.80 8.07
CA ILE A 126 23.39 13.04 6.81
C ILE A 126 22.83 13.92 5.70
N LEU A 127 21.78 14.69 5.99
CA LEU A 127 21.07 15.53 5.04
C LEU A 127 21.72 16.91 4.88
N LEU A 128 22.46 17.39 5.88
CA LEU A 128 23.10 18.70 5.91
C LEU A 128 22.09 19.80 5.53
N CYS A 129 22.27 20.45 4.37
CA CYS A 129 21.40 21.51 3.87
C CYS A 129 20.01 21.01 3.43
N ASP A 130 19.87 19.71 3.13
CA ASP A 130 18.61 19.09 2.70
C ASP A 130 17.73 18.66 3.89
N TYR A 131 18.10 19.05 5.12
CA TYR A 131 17.36 18.67 6.32
C TYR A 131 15.94 19.26 6.32
N THR A 132 14.98 18.41 6.66
CA THR A 132 13.58 18.80 6.82
C THR A 132 12.94 18.02 7.96
N ASN A 133 12.03 18.67 8.66
CA ASN A 133 11.15 18.09 9.67
C ASN A 133 9.71 17.88 9.15
N VAL A 134 9.44 18.23 7.88
CA VAL A 134 8.13 18.06 7.25
C VAL A 134 7.99 16.65 6.71
N TRP A 135 7.01 15.89 7.21
CA TRP A 135 6.84 14.47 6.87
C TRP A 135 6.72 14.20 5.36
N ALA A 136 5.99 15.04 4.61
CA ALA A 136 5.85 14.91 3.16
C ALA A 136 7.22 14.98 2.46
N ASN A 137 8.03 15.99 2.79
CA ASN A 137 9.36 16.18 2.22
C ASN A 137 10.31 15.05 2.67
N ILE A 138 10.18 14.53 3.89
CA ILE A 138 10.94 13.34 4.33
C ILE A 138 10.64 12.16 3.40
N LEU A 139 9.36 11.90 3.08
CA LEU A 139 8.96 10.82 2.19
C LEU A 139 9.49 11.00 0.76
N GLU A 140 9.58 12.23 0.27
CA GLU A 140 10.19 12.55 -1.02
C GLU A 140 11.69 12.26 -1.01
N ILE A 141 12.42 12.79 -0.02
CA ILE A 141 13.88 12.61 0.09
C ILE A 141 14.22 11.13 0.22
N ILE A 142 13.53 10.36 1.07
CA ILE A 142 13.84 8.93 1.19
C ILE A 142 13.53 8.16 -0.11
N SER A 143 12.65 8.68 -0.96
CA SER A 143 12.26 8.06 -2.23
C SER A 143 13.17 8.42 -3.39
N ASP A 144 14.05 9.41 -3.21
CA ASP A 144 15.04 9.77 -4.21
C ASP A 144 16.04 8.62 -4.46
N GLU A 145 16.03 8.13 -5.70
CA GLU A 145 16.92 7.08 -6.19
C GLU A 145 18.22 7.64 -6.79
N SER A 146 18.42 8.96 -6.81
CA SER A 146 19.68 9.58 -7.25
C SER A 146 20.75 9.61 -6.15
N MET A 147 20.34 9.60 -4.86
CA MET A 147 21.26 9.67 -3.72
C MET A 147 22.29 8.54 -3.66
N GLU A 148 23.50 8.82 -3.16
CA GLU A 148 24.53 7.81 -2.92
C GLU A 148 23.98 6.63 -2.10
N LYS A 149 24.33 5.40 -2.49
CA LYS A 149 23.80 4.15 -1.89
C LYS A 149 23.94 4.10 -0.36
N LYS A 150 25.08 4.57 0.18
CA LYS A 150 25.34 4.60 1.63
C LYS A 150 24.47 5.63 2.34
N LYS A 151 24.43 6.87 1.83
CA LYS A 151 23.56 7.97 2.31
C LYS A 151 22.10 7.51 2.35
N ARG A 152 21.60 6.99 1.24
CA ARG A 152 20.21 6.51 1.08
C ARG A 152 19.84 5.44 2.09
N PHE A 153 20.65 4.40 2.22
CA PHE A 153 20.36 3.31 3.16
C PHE A 153 20.45 3.78 4.62
N CYS A 154 21.47 4.56 4.98
CA CYS A 154 21.62 5.07 6.35
C CYS A 154 20.42 5.94 6.73
N LEU A 155 19.97 6.82 5.81
CA LEU A 155 18.78 7.65 6.00
C LEU A 155 17.52 6.81 6.18
N ARG A 156 17.23 5.90 5.23
CA ARG A 156 16.04 5.04 5.29
C ARG A 156 16.02 4.16 6.54
N TYR A 157 17.16 3.57 6.91
CA TYR A 157 17.26 2.69 8.06
C TYR A 157 17.20 3.46 9.39
N ALA A 158 17.82 4.65 9.47
CA ALA A 158 17.71 5.53 10.63
C ALA A 158 16.26 5.96 10.86
N LEU A 159 15.53 6.33 9.80
CA LEU A 159 14.09 6.63 9.86
C LEU A 159 13.30 5.44 10.39
N GLN A 160 13.47 4.26 9.81
CA GLN A 160 12.78 3.04 10.24
C GLN A 160 13.04 2.69 11.70
N SER A 161 14.31 2.79 12.12
CA SER A 161 14.70 2.52 13.50
C SER A 161 14.13 3.56 14.46
N ALA A 162 14.15 4.85 14.11
CA ALA A 162 13.57 5.91 14.93
C ALA A 162 12.06 5.72 15.10
N LEU A 163 11.34 5.50 13.99
CA LEU A 163 9.89 5.22 14.00
C LEU A 163 9.55 4.00 14.86
N HIS A 164 10.32 2.93 14.75
CA HIS A 164 10.11 1.73 15.54
C HIS A 164 10.37 1.96 17.03
N VAL A 165 11.46 2.63 17.41
CA VAL A 165 11.77 2.90 18.82
C VAL A 165 10.73 3.84 19.41
N ILE A 166 10.34 4.89 18.69
CA ILE A 166 9.25 5.77 19.10
C ILE A 166 7.98 4.95 19.30
N TRP A 167 7.55 4.15 18.33
CA TRP A 167 6.38 3.29 18.47
C TRP A 167 6.46 2.34 19.68
N ARG A 168 7.62 1.73 19.95
CA ARG A 168 7.83 0.86 21.10
C ARG A 168 7.65 1.62 22.41
N GLU A 169 8.28 2.78 22.54
CA GLU A 169 8.17 3.59 23.75
C GLU A 169 6.75 4.08 23.99
N ARG A 170 6.00 4.40 22.92
CA ARG A 170 4.59 4.74 23.01
C ARG A 170 3.73 3.61 23.56
N ASN A 171 4.00 2.38 23.13
CA ASN A 171 3.29 1.21 23.65
C ASN A 171 3.60 1.00 25.13
N LYS A 172 4.84 1.21 25.57
CA LYS A 172 5.22 1.14 26.99
C LYS A 172 4.49 2.16 27.86
N ILE A 173 4.42 3.43 27.41
CA ILE A 173 3.68 4.49 28.14
C ILE A 173 2.20 4.14 28.26
N LYS A 174 1.60 3.56 27.22
CA LYS A 174 0.20 3.10 27.25
C LYS A 174 -0.04 1.99 28.28
N HIS A 175 1.01 1.25 28.66
CA HIS A 175 1.02 0.24 29.71
C HIS A 175 1.58 0.77 31.04
N GLU A 176 1.53 2.10 31.26
CA GLU A 176 1.91 2.79 32.51
C GLU A 176 3.39 2.65 32.92
N GLU A 177 4.26 2.26 32.00
CA GLU A 177 5.71 2.27 32.24
C GLU A 177 6.28 3.70 32.18
N LYS A 178 7.31 3.96 33.01
CA LYS A 178 8.00 5.27 33.01
C LYS A 178 8.66 5.54 31.65
N PRO A 179 8.47 6.74 31.06
CA PRO A 179 9.09 7.09 29.78
C PRO A 179 10.61 7.13 29.90
N MET A 180 11.31 6.54 28.93
CA MET A 180 12.77 6.66 28.88
C MET A 180 13.19 8.09 28.53
N PRO A 181 14.33 8.59 29.07
CA PRO A 181 14.89 9.86 28.64
C PRO A 181 15.21 9.87 27.14
N VAL A 182 14.99 11.01 26.49
CA VAL A 182 15.21 11.17 25.03
C VAL A 182 16.64 10.78 24.63
N GLY A 183 17.65 11.10 25.45
CA GLY A 183 19.04 10.71 25.19
C GLY A 183 19.26 9.19 25.18
N ALA A 184 18.50 8.42 25.97
CA ALA A 184 18.56 6.96 25.93
C ALA A 184 17.95 6.41 24.64
N VAL A 185 16.84 6.99 24.19
CA VAL A 185 16.19 6.66 22.90
C VAL A 185 17.13 6.93 21.73
N MET A 186 17.78 8.11 21.70
CA MET A 186 18.77 8.46 20.68
C MET A 186 19.90 7.42 20.63
N LYS A 187 20.50 7.09 21.78
CA LYS A 187 21.56 6.05 21.88
C LYS A 187 21.08 4.67 21.41
N MET A 188 19.83 4.29 21.68
CA MET A 188 19.27 3.03 21.21
C MET A 188 19.15 2.99 19.68
N VAL A 189 18.68 4.08 19.06
CA VAL A 189 18.56 4.16 17.60
C VAL A 189 19.95 4.12 16.96
N GLU A 190 20.90 4.91 17.47
CA GLU A 190 22.28 4.87 16.98
C GLU A 190 22.90 3.48 17.08
N LYS A 191 22.75 2.82 18.24
CA LYS A 191 23.24 1.45 18.43
C LYS A 191 22.58 0.50 17.45
N GLY A 192 21.29 0.66 17.18
CA GLY A 192 20.56 -0.10 16.16
C GLY A 192 21.18 0.02 14.77
N VAL A 193 21.46 1.24 14.32
CA VAL A 193 22.09 1.50 13.01
C VAL A 193 23.52 0.94 12.97
N ARG A 194 24.34 1.19 13.99
CA ARG A 194 25.71 0.67 14.09
C ARG A 194 25.75 -0.86 14.06
N ASN A 195 24.91 -1.51 14.87
CA ASN A 195 24.79 -2.97 14.89
C ASN A 195 24.42 -3.50 13.51
N LYS A 196 23.52 -2.82 12.79
CA LYS A 196 23.12 -3.24 11.46
C LYS A 196 24.27 -3.15 10.46
N LEU A 197 24.99 -2.02 10.44
CA LEU A 197 26.15 -1.84 9.58
C LEU A 197 27.26 -2.85 9.92
N SER A 198 27.44 -3.18 11.19
CA SER A 198 28.37 -4.23 11.64
C SER A 198 27.98 -5.61 11.09
N VAL A 199 26.69 -5.97 11.11
CA VAL A 199 26.19 -7.23 10.53
C VAL A 199 26.37 -7.25 9.00
N MET A 200 26.20 -6.12 8.33
CA MET A 200 26.40 -6.04 6.87
C MET A 200 27.88 -6.20 6.51
N LYS A 201 28.78 -5.64 7.33
CA LYS A 201 30.22 -5.84 7.21
C LYS A 201 30.61 -7.30 7.44
N SER A 202 30.10 -7.94 8.50
CA SER A 202 30.43 -9.35 8.79
C SER A 202 29.92 -10.31 7.72
N LYS A 203 28.76 -10.02 7.11
CA LYS A 203 28.21 -10.78 5.97
C LYS A 203 28.84 -10.43 4.62
N ARG A 204 29.92 -9.65 4.59
CA ARG A 204 30.63 -9.20 3.37
C ARG A 204 29.68 -8.64 2.31
N ALA A 205 28.72 -7.82 2.72
CA ALA A 205 27.81 -7.19 1.77
C ALA A 205 28.60 -6.25 0.82
N LYS A 206 28.52 -6.51 -0.48
CA LYS A 206 29.29 -5.76 -1.50
C LYS A 206 29.05 -4.24 -1.38
N GLY A 207 30.13 -3.48 -1.19
CA GLY A 207 30.13 -2.02 -1.06
C GLY A 207 29.88 -1.47 0.36
N TRP A 208 29.84 -2.34 1.38
CA TRP A 208 29.55 -1.96 2.78
C TRP A 208 30.75 -2.03 3.74
N GLU A 209 31.96 -2.26 3.23
CA GLU A 209 33.19 -2.39 4.05
C GLU A 209 33.44 -1.15 4.92
N ASN A 210 33.22 0.03 4.34
CA ASN A 210 33.38 1.33 5.01
C ASN A 210 32.04 1.94 5.48
N GLY A 211 30.98 1.13 5.59
CA GLY A 211 29.65 1.61 5.98
C GLY A 211 29.62 2.23 7.38
N LEU A 212 30.35 1.63 8.33
CA LEU A 212 30.52 2.18 9.68
C LEU A 212 31.30 3.50 9.69
N GLN A 213 32.38 3.61 8.89
CA GLN A 213 33.17 4.83 8.79
C GLN A 213 32.33 5.99 8.24
N PHE A 214 31.56 5.74 7.18
CA PHE A 214 30.59 6.70 6.65
C PHE A 214 29.58 7.14 7.71
N TRP A 215 29.02 6.21 8.48
CA TRP A 215 28.09 6.56 9.54
C TRP A 215 28.74 7.46 10.60
N PHE A 216 29.98 7.16 11.02
CA PHE A 216 30.70 8.00 11.97
C PHE A 216 31.04 9.39 11.43
N SER A 217 31.38 9.52 10.14
CA SER A 217 31.66 10.83 9.55
C SER A 217 30.43 11.73 9.44
N THR A 218 29.22 11.17 9.51
CA THR A 218 27.96 11.93 9.48
C THR A 218 27.49 12.38 10.86
N ARG A 219 28.27 12.15 11.93
CA ARG A 219 27.95 12.58 13.28
C ARG A 219 28.80 13.80 13.64
N LEU A 220 28.12 14.91 13.93
CA LEU A 220 28.69 16.12 14.51
C LEU A 220 28.97 15.89 16.01
#